data_AF-A0A8D8YTT3-F1
#
_entry.id   AF-A0A8D8YTT3-F1
#
_cell.length_a   1.000
_cell.length_b   1.000
_cell.length_c   1.000
_cell.angle_alpha   90.00
_cell.angle_beta   90.00
_cell.angle_gamma   90.00
#
_symmetry.space_group_name_H-M   'P 1'
#
loop_
_entity.id
_entity.type
_entity.pdbx_description
1 polymer ?
#
loop_
_entity_poly.entity_id
_entity_poly.type
_entity_poly.pdbx_seq_one_letter_code
_entity_poly.pdbx_strand_id
1 'polypeptide(L)'
;MHSNSIQIHNAYRTLRSQRRKNIAKFLFTPFLELSEHEELLLLNAIELGFKLENYKVVIAQCIRLIRLSLEGLSYFHTYYQTTLLTYITVAYLGLFRMLLISAARGLHVTVEFNGWFYAFLFFVLLHSYYLGLPLQGYAITVLPVFLWILPRFYNIRDPYLNRQFEFNLETFLYVGGVLMLVCTFFHRWMLSILLVCIAFRHFMNFWDRTLDNAYWNDNPYHDMRYALSLMVLAVFPILPIVGTHETNKYLLIIAGFSCLVYSTYSTSIYP
;
A
#
# COMPACT_ATOMS: atom_id res chain seq x y z
N MET A 1 12.14 31.77 -16.51
CA MET A 1 12.50 31.17 -15.20
C MET A 1 11.69 31.75 -14.04
N HIS A 2 11.70 33.07 -13.81
CA HIS A 2 10.92 33.70 -12.73
C HIS A 2 9.42 33.36 -12.74
N SER A 3 8.76 33.42 -13.92
CA SER A 3 7.35 33.02 -14.03
C SER A 3 7.12 31.57 -13.57
N ASN A 4 7.97 30.63 -14.02
CA ASN A 4 7.89 29.22 -13.63
C ASN A 4 8.09 29.03 -12.12
N SER A 5 9.04 29.74 -11.52
CA SER A 5 9.27 29.64 -10.07
C SER A 5 8.08 30.13 -9.26
N ILE A 6 7.42 31.21 -9.70
CA ILE A 6 6.20 31.71 -9.06
C ILE A 6 5.03 30.76 -9.25
N GLN A 7 4.87 30.16 -10.43
CA GLN A 7 3.81 29.17 -10.68
C GLN A 7 3.93 27.95 -9.77
N ILE A 8 5.12 27.36 -9.68
CA ILE A 8 5.39 26.20 -8.81
C ILE A 8 5.21 26.59 -7.34
N HIS A 9 5.70 27.76 -6.94
CA HIS A 9 5.53 28.25 -5.57
C HIS A 9 4.06 28.48 -5.21
N ASN A 10 3.26 29.03 -6.12
CA ASN A 10 1.82 29.20 -5.92
C ASN A 10 1.10 27.86 -5.76
N ALA A 11 1.48 26.84 -6.53
CA ALA A 11 0.95 25.48 -6.36
C ALA A 11 1.28 24.90 -4.99
N TYR A 12 2.50 25.12 -4.49
CA TYR A 12 2.87 24.77 -3.12
C TYR A 12 2.02 25.52 -2.08
N ARG A 13 1.86 26.83 -2.24
CA ARG A 13 1.11 27.70 -1.30
C ARG A 13 -0.36 27.31 -1.22
N THR A 14 -1.00 27.01 -2.35
CA THR A 14 -2.39 26.56 -2.38
C THR A 14 -2.55 25.20 -1.70
N LEU A 15 -1.66 24.24 -1.97
CA LEU A 15 -1.70 22.92 -1.32
C LEU A 15 -1.48 23.03 0.20
N ARG A 16 -0.49 23.81 0.64
CA ARG A 16 -0.24 24.08 2.06
C ARG A 16 -1.46 24.69 2.74
N SER A 17 -2.10 25.68 2.11
CA SER A 17 -3.31 26.33 2.64
C SER A 17 -4.48 25.36 2.75
N GLN A 18 -4.71 24.53 1.72
CA GLN A 18 -5.72 23.47 1.76
C GLN A 18 -5.47 22.49 2.91
N ARG A 19 -4.23 22.00 3.08
CA ARG A 19 -3.86 21.10 4.18
C ARG A 19 -4.06 21.74 5.55
N ARG A 20 -3.64 22.99 5.73
CA ARG A 20 -3.79 23.74 6.99
C ARG A 20 -5.25 24.00 7.38
N LYS A 21 -6.15 24.10 6.39
CA LYS A 21 -7.60 24.25 6.63
C LYS A 21 -8.27 22.93 7.05
N ASN A 22 -7.84 21.83 6.45
CA ASN A 22 -8.46 20.52 6.67
C ASN A 22 -7.94 19.82 7.94
N ILE A 23 -6.70 20.10 8.35
CA ILE A 23 -6.07 19.48 9.53
C ILE A 23 -6.29 20.38 10.75
N ALA A 24 -6.61 19.77 11.90
CA ALA A 24 -6.68 20.49 13.16
C ALA A 24 -5.33 21.17 13.48
N LYS A 25 -5.36 22.42 13.95
CA LYS A 25 -4.15 23.26 14.16
C LYS A 25 -3.06 22.58 15.00
N PHE A 26 -3.43 21.71 15.94
CA PHE A 26 -2.51 21.00 16.83
C PHE A 26 -1.77 19.83 16.14
N LEU A 27 -2.37 19.22 15.12
CA LEU A 27 -1.82 18.06 14.38
C LEU A 27 -1.12 18.47 13.08
N PHE A 28 -1.12 19.76 12.76
CA PHE A 28 -0.49 20.27 11.55
C PHE A 28 1.01 20.45 11.77
N THR A 29 1.83 19.69 11.04
CA THR A 29 3.28 19.86 10.99
C THR A 29 3.66 20.66 9.74
N PRO A 30 4.22 21.88 9.88
CA PRO A 30 4.64 22.67 8.74
C PRO A 30 5.90 22.09 8.11
N PHE A 31 6.08 22.36 6.82
CA PHE A 31 7.36 22.14 6.15
C PHE A 31 8.36 23.21 6.61
N LEU A 32 9.38 22.78 7.37
CA LEU A 32 10.30 23.68 8.07
C LEU A 32 11.23 24.45 7.14
N GLU A 33 11.66 23.86 6.03
CA GLU A 33 12.66 24.44 5.11
C GLU A 33 12.12 25.57 4.22
N LEU A 34 10.79 25.74 4.18
CA LEU A 34 10.12 26.86 3.54
C LEU A 34 9.07 27.43 4.49
N SER A 35 9.55 27.91 5.63
CA SER A 35 8.72 28.63 6.59
C SER A 35 8.15 29.92 5.98
N GLU A 36 7.06 30.47 6.53
CA GLU A 36 6.47 31.73 6.01
C GLU A 36 7.48 32.90 6.05
N HIS A 37 8.40 32.89 7.02
CA HIS A 37 9.46 33.89 7.11
C HIS A 37 10.52 33.70 6.02
N GLU A 38 10.99 32.47 5.80
CA GLU A 38 11.97 32.18 4.74
C GLU A 38 11.39 32.42 3.33
N GLU A 39 10.11 32.10 3.13
CA GLU A 39 9.37 32.43 1.91
C GLU A 39 9.44 33.93 1.60
N LEU A 40 9.11 34.77 2.59
CA LEU A 40 9.17 36.23 2.46
C LEU A 40 10.60 36.73 2.19
N LEU A 41 11.61 36.18 2.87
CA LEU A 41 13.00 36.54 2.64
C LEU A 41 13.45 36.19 1.21
N LEU A 42 13.06 35.02 0.70
CA LEU A 42 13.41 34.59 -0.66
C LEU A 42 12.76 35.47 -1.72
N LEU A 43 11.47 35.77 -1.56
CA LEU A 43 10.73 36.63 -2.50
C LEU A 43 11.27 38.07 -2.49
N ASN A 44 11.57 38.62 -1.30
CA ASN A 44 12.18 39.93 -1.17
C ASN A 44 13.59 39.97 -1.81
N ALA A 45 14.39 38.91 -1.66
CA ALA A 45 15.70 38.82 -2.29
C ALA A 45 15.61 38.78 -3.82
N ILE A 46 14.58 38.14 -4.38
CA ILE A 46 14.30 38.14 -5.82
C ILE A 46 13.92 39.55 -6.30
N GLU A 47 13.02 40.24 -5.58
CA GLU A 47 12.60 41.59 -5.93
C GLU A 47 13.76 42.61 -5.84
N LEU A 48 14.57 42.54 -4.79
CA LEU A 48 15.78 43.35 -4.65
C LEU A 48 16.79 43.05 -5.75
N GLY A 49 16.96 41.79 -6.13
CA GLY A 49 17.83 41.40 -7.24
C GLY A 49 17.40 41.98 -8.59
N PHE A 50 16.09 42.09 -8.84
CA PHE A 50 15.57 42.79 -10.01
C PHE A 50 15.84 44.30 -9.95
N LYS A 51 15.63 44.94 -8.79
CA LYS A 51 15.91 46.37 -8.59
C LYS A 51 17.39 46.73 -8.79
N LEU A 52 18.28 45.81 -8.43
CA LEU A 52 19.73 45.96 -8.58
C LEU A 52 20.29 45.43 -9.91
N GLU A 53 19.41 45.01 -10.84
CA GLU A 53 19.75 44.38 -12.12
C GLU A 53 20.73 43.20 -12.04
N ASN A 54 20.83 42.57 -10.86
CA ASN A 54 21.75 41.46 -10.62
C ASN A 54 21.08 40.13 -10.97
N TYR A 55 20.92 39.89 -12.28
CA TYR A 55 20.21 38.73 -12.80
C TYR A 55 20.83 37.38 -12.38
N LYS A 56 22.14 37.33 -12.11
CA LYS A 56 22.81 36.12 -11.60
C LYS A 56 22.26 35.69 -10.24
N VAL A 57 22.07 36.65 -9.33
CA VAL A 57 21.49 36.40 -8.00
C VAL A 57 20.02 36.03 -8.14
N VAL A 58 19.26 36.74 -8.99
CA VAL A 58 17.83 36.45 -9.25
C VAL A 58 17.63 35.01 -9.73
N ILE A 59 18.43 34.55 -10.69
CA ILE A 59 18.35 33.18 -11.23
C ILE A 59 18.65 32.15 -10.12
N ALA A 60 19.69 32.37 -9.32
CA ALA A 60 20.04 31.48 -8.21
C ALA A 60 18.90 31.35 -7.18
N GLN A 61 18.27 32.47 -6.82
CA GLN A 61 17.13 32.46 -5.90
C GLN A 61 15.89 31.81 -6.52
N CYS A 62 15.61 32.01 -7.80
CA CYS A 62 14.52 31.33 -8.50
C CYS A 62 14.70 29.80 -8.51
N ILE A 63 15.92 29.31 -8.75
CA ILE A 63 16.24 27.87 -8.72
C ILE A 63 16.03 27.32 -7.30
N ARG A 64 16.49 28.05 -6.27
CA ARG A 64 16.29 27.68 -4.87
C ARG A 64 14.80 27.61 -4.52
N LEU A 65 14.00 28.60 -4.96
CA LEU A 65 12.56 28.64 -4.76
C LEU A 65 11.86 27.43 -5.39
N ILE A 66 12.23 27.08 -6.63
CA ILE A 66 11.69 25.92 -7.34
C ILE A 66 11.98 24.65 -6.56
N ARG A 67 13.24 24.43 -6.18
CA ARG A 67 13.66 23.24 -5.44
C ARG A 67 12.87 23.09 -4.13
N LEU A 68 12.85 24.12 -3.29
CA LEU A 68 12.14 24.10 -2.01
C LEU A 68 10.63 23.91 -2.18
N SER A 69 10.05 24.54 -3.20
CA SER A 69 8.61 24.40 -3.49
C SER A 69 8.26 22.98 -3.96
N LEU A 70 9.10 22.35 -4.79
CA LEU A 70 8.89 20.96 -5.23
C LEU A 70 9.05 19.97 -4.06
N GLU A 71 10.03 20.19 -3.19
CA GLU A 71 10.26 19.38 -2.00
C GLU A 71 9.09 19.50 -1.01
N GLY A 72 8.64 20.74 -0.76
CA GLY A 72 7.45 21.01 0.04
C GLY A 72 6.17 20.43 -0.56
N LEU A 73 6.05 20.41 -1.89
CA LEU A 73 4.91 19.79 -2.58
C LEU A 73 4.92 18.27 -2.36
N SER A 74 6.08 17.63 -2.54
CA SER A 74 6.28 16.20 -2.26
C SER A 74 5.93 15.86 -0.81
N TYR A 75 6.37 16.68 0.15
CA TYR A 75 6.04 16.54 1.57
C TYR A 75 4.52 16.57 1.81
N PHE A 76 3.79 17.56 1.27
CA PHE A 76 2.34 17.64 1.48
C PHE A 76 1.51 16.61 0.70
N HIS A 77 2.06 16.05 -0.37
CA HIS A 77 1.47 14.91 -1.08
C HIS A 77 1.62 13.60 -0.30
N THR A 78 2.76 13.39 0.34
CA THR A 78 3.08 12.19 1.14
C THR A 78 2.71 12.33 2.62
N TYR A 79 2.13 13.45 3.03
CA TYR A 79 1.85 13.80 4.43
C TYR A 79 1.10 12.71 5.22
N TYR A 80 0.06 12.12 4.64
CA TYR A 80 -0.73 11.08 5.31
C TYR A 80 -0.16 9.67 5.12
N GLN A 81 0.86 9.47 4.28
CA GLN A 81 1.32 8.16 3.84
C GLN A 81 1.77 7.30 5.02
N THR A 82 2.60 7.84 5.91
CA THR A 82 3.11 7.12 7.09
C THR A 82 1.99 6.70 8.03
N THR A 83 1.05 7.60 8.29
CA THR A 83 -0.11 7.34 9.15
C THR A 83 -1.04 6.29 8.55
N LEU A 84 -1.32 6.38 7.25
CA LEU A 84 -2.16 5.41 6.57
C LEU A 84 -1.52 4.02 6.57
N LEU A 85 -0.20 3.98 6.38
CA LEU A 85 0.59 2.76 6.35
C LEU A 85 0.66 2.08 7.72
N THR A 86 0.70 2.83 8.83
CA THR A 86 0.59 2.25 10.18
C THR A 86 -0.78 1.64 10.44
N TYR A 87 -1.87 2.24 9.97
CA TYR A 87 -3.20 1.60 10.06
C TYR A 87 -3.22 0.30 9.27
N ILE A 88 -2.71 0.31 8.03
CA ILE A 88 -2.63 -0.90 7.19
C ILE A 88 -1.83 -2.01 7.89
N THR A 89 -0.67 -1.70 8.47
CA THR A 89 0.15 -2.71 9.16
C THR A 89 -0.58 -3.31 10.36
N VAL A 90 -1.26 -2.49 11.17
CA VAL A 90 -2.07 -2.98 12.29
C VAL A 90 -3.21 -3.86 11.80
N ALA A 91 -3.86 -3.52 10.68
CA ALA A 91 -4.87 -4.37 10.04
C ALA A 91 -4.32 -5.76 9.71
N TYR A 92 -3.16 -5.80 9.06
CA TYR A 92 -2.52 -7.06 8.67
C TYR A 92 -1.99 -7.86 9.86
N LEU A 93 -1.57 -7.22 10.95
CA LEU A 93 -1.25 -7.92 12.20
C LEU A 93 -2.48 -8.67 12.77
N GLY A 94 -3.67 -8.10 12.62
CA GLY A 94 -4.93 -8.76 12.97
C GLY A 94 -5.20 -10.00 12.10
N LEU A 95 -4.97 -9.88 10.79
CA LEU A 95 -5.05 -11.03 9.87
C LEU A 95 -3.99 -12.10 10.18
N PHE A 96 -2.78 -11.69 10.54
CA PHE A 96 -1.72 -12.61 10.92
C PHE A 96 -2.09 -13.40 12.18
N ARG A 97 -2.61 -12.72 13.21
CA ARG A 97 -3.18 -13.36 14.39
C ARG A 97 -4.27 -14.37 14.01
N MET A 98 -5.17 -14.00 13.10
CA MET A 98 -6.23 -14.90 12.61
C MET A 98 -5.67 -16.17 11.97
N LEU A 99 -4.66 -16.03 11.10
CA LEU A 99 -4.02 -17.17 10.45
C LEU A 99 -3.28 -18.06 11.45
N LEU A 100 -2.66 -17.46 12.47
CA LEU A 100 -2.04 -18.23 13.55
C LEU A 100 -3.08 -19.01 14.36
N ILE A 101 -4.23 -18.40 14.70
CA ILE A 101 -5.32 -19.08 15.41
C ILE A 101 -5.93 -20.18 14.53
N SER A 102 -6.15 -19.95 13.24
CA SER A 102 -6.72 -20.94 12.34
C SER A 102 -5.77 -22.10 12.05
N ALA A 103 -4.47 -21.82 12.01
CA ALA A 103 -3.43 -22.85 12.02
C ALA A 103 -3.42 -23.59 13.37
N ALA A 104 -3.57 -22.85 14.48
CA ALA A 104 -3.59 -23.36 15.85
C ALA A 104 -4.98 -23.88 16.21
N ARG A 105 -5.43 -24.90 15.46
CA ARG A 105 -6.75 -25.51 15.64
C ARG A 105 -6.91 -26.01 17.08
N GLY A 106 -7.70 -25.29 17.88
CA GLY A 106 -8.01 -25.62 19.27
C GLY A 106 -8.12 -24.44 20.23
N LEU A 107 -7.74 -23.23 19.82
CA LEU A 107 -7.92 -22.05 20.66
C LEU A 107 -9.31 -21.45 20.46
N HIS A 108 -10.21 -21.73 21.42
CA HIS A 108 -11.39 -20.91 21.66
C HIS A 108 -10.93 -19.50 22.03
N VAL A 109 -10.78 -18.62 21.03
CA VAL A 109 -10.50 -17.21 21.28
C VAL A 109 -11.83 -16.47 21.29
N THR A 110 -12.49 -16.48 22.44
CA THR A 110 -13.61 -15.56 22.69
C THR A 110 -13.04 -14.17 22.87
N VAL A 111 -13.08 -13.36 21.80
CA VAL A 111 -12.81 -11.93 21.92
C VAL A 111 -14.03 -11.27 22.55
N GLU A 112 -13.95 -11.04 23.86
CA GLU A 112 -14.95 -10.24 24.56
C GLU A 112 -14.75 -8.76 24.24
N PHE A 113 -15.84 -8.09 23.85
CA PHE A 113 -15.82 -6.66 23.67
C PHE A 113 -15.90 -6.00 25.04
N ASN A 114 -14.75 -5.57 25.53
CA ASN A 114 -14.70 -4.64 26.65
C ASN A 114 -14.95 -3.20 26.14
N GLY A 115 -15.36 -2.29 27.01
CA GLY A 115 -15.53 -0.86 26.71
C GLY A 115 -14.29 -0.23 26.06
N TRP A 116 -13.10 -0.77 26.33
CA TRP A 116 -11.83 -0.40 25.69
C TRP A 116 -11.83 -0.54 24.16
N PHE A 117 -12.56 -1.50 23.60
CA PHE A 117 -12.64 -1.68 22.15
C PHE A 117 -13.44 -0.55 21.49
N TYR A 118 -14.59 -0.20 22.08
CA TYR A 118 -15.40 0.92 21.60
C TYR A 118 -14.68 2.26 21.81
N ALA A 119 -13.95 2.40 22.92
CA ALA A 119 -13.08 3.55 23.15
C ALA A 119 -11.95 3.66 22.11
N PHE A 120 -11.34 2.53 21.73
CA PHE A 120 -10.31 2.49 20.68
C PHE A 120 -10.89 2.84 19.29
N LEU A 121 -12.04 2.28 18.92
CA LEU A 121 -12.74 2.60 17.67
C LEU A 121 -13.10 4.09 17.63
N PHE A 122 -13.66 4.62 18.72
CA PHE A 122 -13.97 6.04 18.87
C PHE A 122 -12.71 6.90 18.73
N PHE A 123 -11.61 6.53 19.37
CA PHE A 123 -10.34 7.23 19.27
C PHE A 123 -9.80 7.25 17.84
N VAL A 124 -9.84 6.12 17.13
CA VAL A 124 -9.39 6.03 15.72
C VAL A 124 -10.25 6.91 14.82
N LEU A 125 -11.57 6.89 14.95
CA LEU A 125 -12.47 7.76 14.18
C LEU A 125 -12.24 9.24 14.49
N LEU A 126 -12.06 9.58 15.77
CA LEU A 126 -11.80 10.94 16.23
C LEU A 126 -10.45 11.44 15.68
N HIS A 127 -9.42 10.61 15.74
CA HIS A 127 -8.10 10.93 15.19
C HIS A 127 -8.16 11.13 13.66
N SER A 128 -8.88 10.26 12.93
CA SER A 128 -9.11 10.41 11.49
C SER A 128 -9.86 11.69 11.12
N TYR A 129 -10.84 12.08 11.95
CA TYR A 129 -11.57 13.34 11.78
C TYR A 129 -10.66 14.56 11.94
N TYR A 130 -9.83 14.58 13.00
CA TYR A 130 -8.90 15.69 13.22
C TYR A 130 -7.78 15.78 12.18
N LEU A 131 -7.43 14.67 11.52
CA LEU A 131 -6.49 14.64 10.40
C LEU A 131 -7.11 15.16 9.08
N GLY A 132 -8.43 15.29 8.97
CA GLY A 132 -9.10 15.76 7.75
C GLY A 132 -8.87 14.83 6.55
N LEU A 133 -8.85 13.52 6.79
CA LEU A 133 -8.62 12.51 5.75
C LEU A 133 -9.71 12.56 4.66
N PRO A 134 -9.39 12.21 3.39
CA PRO A 134 -10.40 11.99 2.37
C PRO A 134 -11.25 10.76 2.71
N LEU A 135 -12.43 10.63 2.08
CA LEU A 135 -13.38 9.53 2.36
C LEU A 135 -12.75 8.13 2.25
N GLN A 136 -11.83 7.94 1.30
CA GLN A 136 -11.05 6.70 1.14
C GLN A 136 -10.14 6.40 2.34
N GLY A 137 -9.57 7.44 2.96
CA GLY A 137 -8.71 7.30 4.13
C GLY A 137 -9.47 6.78 5.35
N TYR A 138 -10.72 7.21 5.55
CA TYR A 138 -11.55 6.72 6.64
C TYR A 138 -11.77 5.21 6.57
N ALA A 139 -12.09 4.68 5.38
CA ALA A 139 -12.25 3.23 5.18
C ALA A 139 -10.99 2.45 5.60
N ILE A 140 -9.81 2.96 5.25
CA ILE A 140 -8.54 2.34 5.61
C ILE A 140 -8.27 2.42 7.11
N THR A 141 -8.63 3.52 7.79
CA THR A 141 -8.44 3.63 9.25
C THR A 141 -9.36 2.73 10.07
N VAL A 142 -10.54 2.37 9.53
CA VAL A 142 -11.48 1.45 10.20
C VAL A 142 -11.17 -0.02 9.91
N LEU A 143 -10.46 -0.31 8.81
CA LEU A 143 -10.09 -1.67 8.40
C LEU A 143 -9.45 -2.52 9.52
N PRO A 144 -8.51 -2.01 10.34
CA PRO A 144 -7.89 -2.81 11.40
C PRO A 144 -8.91 -3.23 12.43
N VAL A 145 -9.80 -2.33 12.80
CA VAL A 145 -10.84 -2.60 13.79
C VAL A 145 -11.72 -3.76 13.31
N PHE A 146 -12.11 -3.77 12.03
CA PHE A 146 -12.90 -4.85 11.45
C PHE A 146 -12.15 -6.19 11.45
N LEU A 147 -10.90 -6.21 10.96
CA LEU A 147 -10.11 -7.43 10.85
C LEU A 147 -9.79 -8.09 12.19
N TRP A 148 -9.65 -7.29 13.25
CA TRP A 148 -9.40 -7.79 14.60
C TRP A 148 -10.64 -8.40 15.27
N ILE A 149 -11.86 -8.09 14.79
CA ILE A 149 -13.13 -8.64 15.29
C ILE A 149 -13.49 -9.96 14.63
N LEU A 150 -13.12 -10.14 13.37
CA LEU A 150 -13.47 -11.34 12.58
C LEU A 150 -13.27 -12.69 13.30
N PRO A 151 -12.25 -12.92 14.18
CA PRO A 151 -12.12 -14.20 14.88
C PRO A 151 -13.37 -14.61 15.67
N ARG A 152 -14.17 -13.64 16.13
CA ARG A 152 -15.40 -13.91 16.90
C ARG A 152 -16.51 -14.53 16.05
N PHE A 153 -16.64 -14.10 14.80
CA PHE A 153 -17.66 -14.64 13.89
C PHE A 153 -17.24 -16.00 13.33
N TYR A 154 -15.95 -16.27 13.33
CA TYR A 154 -15.37 -17.53 12.87
C TYR A 154 -15.25 -18.53 14.02
N ASN A 155 -16.39 -18.91 14.60
CA ASN A 155 -16.47 -19.95 15.63
C ASN A 155 -16.50 -21.32 14.93
N ILE A 156 -15.36 -21.83 14.46
CA ILE A 156 -15.30 -23.21 13.97
C ILE A 156 -15.41 -24.14 15.18
N ARG A 157 -16.64 -24.57 15.46
CA ARG A 157 -16.94 -25.65 16.38
C ARG A 157 -16.72 -26.97 15.63
N ASP A 158 -15.47 -27.35 15.39
CA ASP A 158 -15.15 -28.65 14.80
C ASP A 158 -14.90 -29.69 15.90
N PRO A 159 -15.76 -30.70 16.06
CA PRO A 159 -15.65 -31.71 17.12
C PRO A 159 -14.52 -32.74 16.93
N TYR A 160 -13.68 -32.61 15.90
CA TYR A 160 -12.57 -33.54 15.59
C TYR A 160 -11.20 -33.02 16.07
N LEU A 161 -11.19 -32.25 17.16
CA LEU A 161 -10.09 -31.46 17.72
C LEU A 161 -9.11 -32.28 18.57
N ASN A 162 -8.28 -33.12 17.94
CA ASN A 162 -7.10 -33.67 18.64
C ASN A 162 -5.90 -33.94 17.73
N ARG A 163 -5.59 -33.01 16.82
CA ARG A 163 -4.35 -33.07 16.03
C ARG A 163 -3.36 -32.06 16.58
N GLN A 164 -2.22 -32.55 17.08
CA GLN A 164 -1.15 -31.72 17.63
C GLN A 164 -0.62 -30.76 16.54
N PHE A 165 -0.24 -29.56 16.99
CA PHE A 165 0.26 -28.48 16.16
C PHE A 165 1.65 -28.85 15.63
N GLU A 166 1.75 -29.21 14.34
CA GLU A 166 3.04 -29.39 13.66
C GLU A 166 3.35 -28.14 12.85
N PHE A 167 4.44 -27.43 13.21
CA PHE A 167 4.98 -26.34 12.40
C PHE A 167 5.53 -26.90 11.09
N ASN A 168 4.67 -27.04 10.09
CA ASN A 168 5.08 -27.48 8.76
C ASN A 168 5.57 -26.28 7.95
N LEU A 169 6.54 -26.53 7.05
CA LEU A 169 7.09 -25.54 6.11
C LEU A 169 5.98 -24.76 5.38
N GLU A 170 4.86 -25.43 5.10
CA GLU A 170 3.69 -24.85 4.48
C GLU A 170 3.07 -23.71 5.30
N THR A 171 2.92 -23.86 6.61
CA THR A 171 2.41 -22.81 7.49
C THR A 171 3.34 -21.59 7.50
N PHE A 172 4.66 -21.84 7.51
CA PHE A 172 5.66 -20.77 7.45
C PHE A 172 5.59 -20.01 6.11
N LEU A 173 5.42 -20.72 4.99
CA LEU A 173 5.24 -20.13 3.67
C LEU A 173 3.95 -19.31 3.56
N TYR A 174 2.84 -19.77 4.15
CA TYR A 174 1.59 -19.01 4.20
C TYR A 174 1.73 -17.71 5.00
N VAL A 175 2.33 -17.80 6.18
CA VAL A 175 2.64 -16.64 7.02
C VAL A 175 3.55 -15.66 6.30
N GLY A 176 4.63 -16.17 5.70
CA GLY A 176 5.58 -15.38 4.91
C GLY A 176 4.91 -14.71 3.72
N GLY A 177 4.02 -15.41 3.01
CA GLY A 177 3.25 -14.85 1.89
C GLY A 177 2.35 -13.69 2.30
N VAL A 178 1.69 -13.79 3.46
CA VAL A 178 0.87 -12.69 4.00
C VAL A 178 1.74 -11.50 4.39
N LEU A 179 2.86 -11.73 5.07
CA LEU A 179 3.82 -10.67 5.40
C LEU A 179 4.34 -9.97 4.14
N MET A 180 4.71 -10.74 3.11
CA MET A 180 5.12 -10.23 1.80
C MET A 180 4.00 -9.43 1.12
N LEU A 181 2.74 -9.81 1.30
CA LEU A 181 1.58 -9.05 0.82
C LEU A 181 1.48 -7.69 1.52
N VAL A 182 1.69 -7.60 2.84
CA VAL A 182 1.78 -6.32 3.56
C VAL A 182 2.91 -5.46 3.03
N CYS A 183 4.07 -6.08 2.82
CA CYS A 183 5.26 -5.45 2.29
C CYS A 183 5.01 -4.80 0.91
N THR A 184 4.07 -5.29 0.10
CA THR A 184 3.70 -4.66 -1.17
C THR A 184 3.15 -3.23 -1.05
N PHE A 185 2.55 -2.87 0.10
CA PHE A 185 2.09 -1.49 0.36
C PHE A 185 3.23 -0.52 0.60
N PHE A 186 4.38 -1.03 1.07
CA PHE A 186 5.59 -0.23 1.28
C PHE A 186 6.38 -0.09 0.00
N HIS A 187 6.56 -1.20 -0.71
CA HIS A 187 7.30 -1.21 -1.96
C HIS A 187 6.64 -2.09 -3.02
N ARG A 188 6.45 -1.49 -4.20
CA ARG A 188 5.85 -2.14 -5.36
C ARG A 188 6.62 -3.39 -5.81
N TRP A 189 7.95 -3.40 -5.71
CA TRP A 189 8.80 -4.54 -6.09
C TRP A 189 8.58 -5.79 -5.23
N MET A 190 8.06 -5.64 -4.00
CA MET A 190 7.76 -6.78 -3.14
C MET A 190 6.63 -7.64 -3.71
N LEU A 191 5.74 -7.07 -4.54
CA LEU A 191 4.69 -7.81 -5.24
C LEU A 191 5.27 -8.76 -6.29
N SER A 192 6.36 -8.37 -6.96
CA SER A 192 7.07 -9.23 -7.90
C SER A 192 7.69 -10.44 -7.20
N ILE A 193 8.32 -10.23 -6.04
CA ILE A 193 8.89 -11.34 -5.26
C ILE A 193 7.80 -12.30 -4.82
N LEU A 194 6.68 -11.76 -4.31
CA LEU A 194 5.53 -12.58 -3.92
C LEU A 194 5.01 -13.43 -5.09
N LEU A 195 4.83 -12.83 -6.28
CA LEU A 195 4.38 -13.55 -7.47
C LEU A 195 5.39 -14.63 -7.92
N VAL A 196 6.69 -14.35 -7.83
CA VAL A 196 7.75 -15.34 -8.13
C VAL A 196 7.72 -16.49 -7.13
N CYS A 197 7.55 -16.23 -5.84
CA CYS A 197 7.42 -17.27 -4.82
C CYS A 197 6.19 -18.16 -5.07
N ILE A 198 5.06 -17.59 -5.46
CA ILE A 198 3.85 -18.34 -5.82
C ILE A 198 4.09 -19.15 -7.10
N ALA A 199 4.70 -18.56 -8.14
CA ALA A 199 5.02 -19.25 -9.39
C ALA A 199 5.98 -20.43 -9.15
N PHE A 200 6.99 -20.24 -8.30
CA PHE A 200 7.93 -21.29 -7.92
C PHE A 200 7.22 -22.44 -7.20
N ARG A 201 6.26 -22.15 -6.32
CA ARG A 201 5.43 -23.19 -5.69
C ARG A 201 4.64 -24.01 -6.71
N HIS A 202 3.99 -23.36 -7.68
CA HIS A 202 3.28 -24.10 -8.74
C HIS A 202 4.23 -24.92 -9.63
N PHE A 203 5.46 -24.43 -9.85
CA PHE A 203 6.48 -25.20 -10.55
C PHE A 203 6.90 -26.45 -9.78
N MET A 204 7.10 -26.35 -8.45
CA MET A 204 7.41 -27.50 -7.60
C MET A 204 6.26 -28.50 -7.57
N ASN A 205 5.01 -28.02 -7.46
CA ASN A 205 3.82 -28.88 -7.54
C ASN A 205 3.72 -29.62 -8.87
N PHE A 206 4.02 -28.95 -9.99
CA PHE A 206 4.08 -29.59 -11.31
C PHE A 206 5.15 -30.68 -11.38
N TRP A 207 6.34 -30.40 -10.82
CA TRP A 207 7.45 -31.33 -10.79
C TRP A 207 7.14 -32.60 -9.98
N ASP A 208 6.61 -32.43 -8.77
CA ASP A 208 6.20 -33.55 -7.90
C ASP A 208 5.09 -34.39 -8.56
N ARG A 209 4.08 -33.75 -9.17
CA ARG A 209 3.00 -34.46 -9.90
C ARG A 209 3.51 -35.24 -11.11
N THR A 210 4.57 -34.75 -11.76
CA THR A 210 5.19 -35.41 -12.92
C THR A 210 6.03 -36.61 -12.49
N LEU A 211 6.66 -36.56 -11.30
CA LEU A 211 7.44 -37.65 -10.74
C LEU A 211 6.59 -38.78 -10.15
N ASP A 212 5.48 -38.44 -9.51
CA ASP A 212 4.69 -39.40 -8.72
C ASP A 212 3.70 -40.26 -9.55
N ASN A 213 3.64 -40.07 -10.89
CA ASN A 213 2.70 -40.76 -11.79
C ASN A 213 1.23 -40.75 -11.29
N ALA A 214 0.87 -39.79 -10.44
CA ALA A 214 -0.43 -39.72 -9.82
C ALA A 214 -1.41 -39.06 -10.80
N TYR A 215 -1.98 -39.88 -11.68
CA TYR A 215 -3.08 -39.54 -12.60
C TYR A 215 -4.37 -39.21 -11.85
N TRP A 216 -4.40 -38.09 -11.13
CA TRP A 216 -5.65 -37.51 -10.64
C TRP A 216 -6.09 -36.43 -11.61
N ASN A 217 -6.71 -36.84 -12.72
CA ASN A 217 -7.65 -36.16 -13.65
C ASN A 217 -7.49 -34.66 -14.04
N ASP A 218 -6.54 -33.92 -13.49
CA ASP A 218 -6.25 -32.52 -13.78
C ASP A 218 -5.12 -32.44 -14.80
N ASN A 219 -5.32 -31.61 -15.81
CA ASN A 219 -4.37 -31.39 -16.89
C ASN A 219 -3.02 -30.91 -16.29
N PRO A 220 -1.92 -31.69 -16.34
CA PRO A 220 -0.67 -31.37 -15.63
C PRO A 220 -0.07 -30.03 -16.10
N TYR A 221 -0.39 -29.63 -17.33
CA TYR A 221 0.01 -28.36 -17.91
C TYR A 221 -0.69 -27.14 -17.29
N HIS A 222 -1.71 -27.32 -16.44
CA HIS A 222 -2.42 -26.22 -15.79
C HIS A 222 -1.50 -25.46 -14.82
N ASP A 223 -0.79 -26.18 -13.94
CA ASP A 223 0.15 -25.57 -12.97
C ASP A 223 1.31 -24.86 -13.66
N MET A 224 1.84 -25.45 -14.74
CA MET A 224 2.92 -24.86 -15.54
C MET A 224 2.46 -23.56 -16.24
N ARG A 225 1.25 -23.54 -16.81
CA ARG A 225 0.69 -22.33 -17.42
C ARG A 225 0.44 -21.24 -16.39
N TYR A 226 0.00 -21.62 -15.19
CA TYR A 226 -0.22 -20.69 -14.08
C TYR A 226 1.10 -20.11 -13.55
N ALA A 227 2.15 -20.92 -13.43
CA ALA A 227 3.48 -20.44 -13.08
C ALA A 227 4.03 -19.45 -14.12
N LEU A 228 3.89 -19.76 -15.40
CA LEU A 228 4.34 -18.86 -16.48
C LEU A 228 3.57 -17.54 -16.50
N SER A 229 2.25 -17.55 -16.31
CA SER A 229 1.45 -16.32 -16.28
C SER A 229 1.82 -15.45 -15.08
N LEU A 230 2.07 -16.04 -13.92
CA LEU A 230 2.55 -15.33 -12.73
C LEU A 230 3.95 -14.75 -12.91
N MET A 231 4.86 -15.45 -13.61
CA MET A 231 6.19 -14.92 -13.93
C MET A 231 6.12 -13.70 -14.85
N VAL A 232 5.25 -13.73 -15.87
CA VAL A 232 5.03 -12.58 -16.75
C VAL A 232 4.42 -11.41 -15.95
N LEU A 233 3.45 -11.68 -15.07
CA LEU A 233 2.84 -10.67 -14.21
C LEU A 233 3.85 -10.07 -13.22
N ALA A 234 4.83 -10.84 -12.75
CA ALA A 234 5.87 -10.37 -11.83
C ALA A 234 6.79 -9.31 -12.42
N VAL A 235 6.83 -9.12 -13.74
CA VAL A 235 7.60 -8.03 -14.37
C VAL A 235 6.91 -6.68 -14.16
N PHE A 236 5.58 -6.64 -14.10
CA PHE A 236 4.81 -5.40 -14.04
C PHE A 236 5.12 -4.49 -12.84
N PRO A 237 5.28 -4.99 -11.61
CA PRO A 237 5.58 -4.14 -10.46
C PRO A 237 7.01 -3.56 -10.45
N ILE A 238 7.94 -4.18 -11.18
CA ILE A 238 9.35 -3.74 -11.32
C ILE A 238 9.48 -2.64 -12.38
N LEU A 239 8.58 -2.60 -13.38
CA LEU A 239 8.64 -1.59 -14.42
C LEU A 239 8.54 -0.17 -13.81
N PRO A 240 9.48 0.74 -14.16
CA PRO A 240 9.44 2.10 -13.67
C PRO A 240 8.12 2.73 -14.09
N ILE A 241 7.50 3.43 -13.15
CA ILE A 241 6.26 4.17 -13.41
C ILE A 241 6.67 5.31 -14.35
N VAL A 242 6.46 5.12 -15.65
CA VAL A 242 6.79 6.14 -16.65
C VAL A 242 5.86 7.32 -16.40
N GLY A 243 6.43 8.39 -15.84
CA GLY A 243 5.88 9.74 -15.85
C GLY A 243 4.65 9.94 -14.96
N THR A 244 4.82 10.79 -13.97
CA THR A 244 3.75 11.54 -13.29
C THR A 244 2.47 11.71 -14.13
N HIS A 245 1.34 11.31 -13.53
CA HIS A 245 -0.05 11.55 -13.92
C HIS A 245 -0.76 10.66 -14.95
N GLU A 246 -0.08 9.75 -15.64
CA GLU A 246 -0.79 8.75 -16.46
C GLU A 246 -0.42 7.34 -16.02
N THR A 247 -1.23 6.81 -15.10
CA THR A 247 -1.28 5.36 -14.88
C THR A 247 -1.46 4.73 -16.26
N ASN A 248 -0.49 3.96 -16.75
CA ASN A 248 -0.54 3.40 -18.10
C ASN A 248 -1.65 2.33 -18.15
N LYS A 249 -2.91 2.79 -18.33
CA LYS A 249 -4.15 2.02 -18.22
C LYS A 249 -4.12 0.82 -19.16
N TYR A 250 -3.43 0.95 -20.29
CA TYR A 250 -3.25 -0.10 -21.29
C TYR A 250 -2.60 -1.36 -20.72
N LEU A 251 -1.58 -1.23 -19.87
CA LEU A 251 -0.93 -2.39 -19.25
C LEU A 251 -1.84 -3.11 -18.25
N LEU A 252 -2.62 -2.35 -17.47
CA LEU A 252 -3.63 -2.92 -16.56
C LEU A 252 -4.76 -3.60 -17.34
N ILE A 253 -5.17 -3.02 -18.46
CA ILE A 253 -6.18 -3.60 -19.36
C ILE A 253 -5.64 -4.88 -20.02
N ILE A 254 -4.38 -4.91 -20.44
CA ILE A 254 -3.75 -6.12 -21.02
C ILE A 254 -3.62 -7.21 -19.96
N ALA A 255 -3.20 -6.87 -18.73
CA ALA A 255 -3.14 -7.83 -17.63
C ALA A 255 -4.54 -8.35 -17.27
N GLY A 256 -5.54 -7.47 -17.18
CA GLY A 256 -6.94 -7.84 -16.94
C GLY A 256 -7.51 -8.72 -18.07
N PHE A 257 -7.23 -8.39 -19.33
CA PHE A 257 -7.67 -9.17 -20.48
C PHE A 257 -6.99 -10.54 -20.51
N SER A 258 -5.69 -10.63 -20.19
CA SER A 258 -5.00 -11.91 -20.08
C SER A 258 -5.58 -12.80 -18.98
N CYS A 259 -6.00 -12.20 -17.85
CA CYS A 259 -6.65 -12.90 -16.75
C CYS A 259 -8.09 -13.34 -17.11
N LEU A 260 -8.83 -12.52 -17.85
CA LEU A 260 -10.18 -12.85 -18.32
C LEU A 260 -10.17 -13.95 -19.37
N VAL A 261 -9.30 -13.85 -20.37
CA VAL A 261 -9.09 -14.90 -21.39
C VAL A 261 -8.69 -16.22 -20.70
N TYR A 262 -7.84 -16.16 -19.68
CA TYR A 262 -7.48 -17.35 -18.91
C TYR A 262 -8.69 -17.94 -18.13
N SER A 263 -9.52 -17.09 -17.51
CA SER A 263 -10.71 -17.54 -16.77
C SER A 263 -11.76 -18.20 -17.66
N THR A 264 -11.97 -17.70 -18.88
CA THR A 264 -12.95 -18.24 -19.83
C THR A 264 -12.47 -19.53 -20.47
N TYR A 265 -11.15 -19.68 -20.69
CA TYR A 265 -10.57 -20.97 -21.10
C TYR A 265 -10.59 -22.02 -19.98
N SER A 266 -10.44 -21.61 -18.72
CA SER A 266 -10.58 -22.49 -17.55
C SER A 266 -12.00 -23.06 -17.41
N THR A 267 -13.04 -22.25 -17.64
CA THR A 267 -14.44 -22.70 -17.56
C THR A 267 -14.87 -23.56 -18.75
N SER A 268 -14.16 -23.50 -19.88
CA SER A 268 -14.46 -24.29 -21.09
C SER A 268 -13.96 -25.75 -21.01
N ILE A 269 -13.10 -26.06 -20.04
CA ILE A 269 -12.47 -27.39 -19.90
C ILE A 269 -13.24 -28.30 -18.92
N TYR A 270 -14.22 -27.76 -18.19
CA TYR A 270 -15.12 -28.53 -17.33
C TYR A 270 -16.57 -28.45 -17.85
N PRO A 271 -17.07 -29.48 -18.57
CA PRO A 271 -18.51 -29.74 -18.66
C PRO A 271 -19.08 -30.30 -17.35
#